data_AF-A0A512UHH6-F1
#
_entry.id   AF-A0A512UHH6-F1
#
_cell.length_a   1.000
_cell.length_b   1.000
_cell.length_c   1.000
_cell.angle_alpha   90.00
_cell.angle_beta   90.00
_cell.angle_gamma   90.00
#
_symmetry.space_group_name_H-M   'P 1'
#
loop_
_entity.id
_entity.type
_entity.pdbx_description
1 polymer ?
#
loop_
_entity_poly.entity_id
_entity_poly.type
_entity_poly.pdbx_seq_one_letter_code
_entity_poly.pdbx_strand_id
1 'polypeptide(L)'
;MPKNNEPHVLSIARCKRIVRPLLSKVHSLTDLHSKYPVKVNFDTILFTSGPDTPEKAKFNNPATSQDRLNSLKPYLAQETYDAYTEIFAIFKNIVSTLYPGEIPGARRVKRENGKMPRKTPQKKPHNGSAQPPSPKTPRLSFLAAQKLGKSIALGTKSTHYSLNQTALFDPDSIPLYLRKYHQQLAEDIDEWLAMEPASVVGHHRADLLLGYVLHILVFNSRTLLYTFIPVVCHWLHEQRLPSSRSLFIECWNFSPLDPDHEEVQDLTGTSTGTGPGSGVGSDSDANRATFWLFHNIGYWHNLVVLLGVKSSEYLSAQSYDALFLEALVSCDRLSLDHIDVHEVYALMRNNPQHPKNTQVLVLVVAQLITSFRASYNTASTSSAAHEAISTCYHEIRHFTQTWLCLSKTCIFNSLDRGNEEIFEACFSFMAYLMDKCVSILEYLDGVSHSTAPNTPHNIAEITRSFQKLHIDITKLNVTCKILQGFFLDTQLPVLDESLTTPAMVRYFSSFVHEDSDEDTMDDFMAWVGDQESTESAKLVSLLRRQMASQ
;
A
#
# COMPACT_ATOMS: atom_id res chain seq x y z
N MET A 1 -15.60 34.44 36.45
CA MET A 1 -16.04 33.45 35.45
C MET A 1 -15.33 33.77 34.15
N PRO A 2 -14.57 32.83 33.57
CA PRO A 2 -13.96 33.06 32.25
C PRO A 2 -15.06 33.28 31.22
N LYS A 3 -14.82 34.17 30.25
CA LYS A 3 -15.76 34.42 29.16
C LYS A 3 -15.94 33.11 28.38
N ASN A 4 -17.19 32.76 28.06
CA ASN A 4 -17.65 31.45 27.55
C ASN A 4 -16.99 30.90 26.26
N ASN A 5 -15.93 31.51 25.72
CA ASN A 5 -15.26 31.09 24.49
C ASN A 5 -13.73 30.93 24.63
N GLU A 6 -13.14 31.11 25.82
CA GLU A 6 -11.71 30.77 25.98
C GLU A 6 -11.56 29.25 26.08
N PRO A 7 -10.74 28.61 25.21
CA PRO A 7 -10.51 27.17 25.26
C PRO A 7 -9.99 26.83 26.66
N HIS A 8 -10.64 25.88 27.31
CA HIS A 8 -10.26 25.42 28.65
C HIS A 8 -8.81 24.95 28.58
N VAL A 9 -7.87 25.75 29.09
CA VAL A 9 -6.44 25.43 29.01
C VAL A 9 -6.22 24.14 29.80
N LEU A 10 -6.04 23.03 29.08
CA LEU A 10 -5.78 21.72 29.68
C LEU A 10 -4.44 21.80 30.43
N SER A 11 -4.42 21.48 31.72
CA SER A 11 -3.16 21.39 32.44
C SER A 11 -2.35 20.18 31.97
N ILE A 12 -1.02 20.27 31.99
CA ILE A 12 -0.11 19.19 31.61
C ILE A 12 -0.42 17.91 32.41
N ALA A 13 -0.60 18.04 33.73
CA ALA A 13 -0.98 16.92 34.60
C ALA A 13 -2.30 16.24 34.18
N ARG A 14 -3.26 17.01 33.65
CA ARG A 14 -4.51 16.46 33.11
C ARG A 14 -4.26 15.73 31.80
N CYS A 15 -3.45 16.28 30.88
CA CYS A 15 -3.07 15.62 29.63
C CYS A 15 -2.42 14.25 29.89
N LYS A 16 -1.44 14.17 30.80
CA LYS A 16 -0.82 12.89 31.16
C LYS A 16 -1.83 11.88 31.69
N ARG A 17 -2.68 12.33 32.63
CA ARG A 17 -3.65 11.45 33.28
C ARG A 17 -4.62 10.81 32.29
N ILE A 18 -5.02 11.55 31.26
CA ILE A 18 -5.97 11.03 30.26
C ILE A 18 -5.31 10.11 29.23
N VAL A 19 -4.01 10.29 28.91
CA VAL A 19 -3.34 9.45 27.90
C VAL A 19 -2.68 8.19 28.48
N ARG A 20 -2.19 8.22 29.74
CA ARG A 20 -1.55 7.06 30.39
C ARG A 20 -2.33 5.73 30.29
N PRO A 21 -3.66 5.69 30.47
CA PRO A 21 -4.43 4.45 30.32
C PRO A 21 -4.32 3.87 28.91
N LEU A 22 -4.28 4.71 27.87
CA LEU A 22 -4.13 4.26 26.48
C LEU A 22 -2.77 3.61 26.28
N LEU A 23 -1.70 4.28 26.72
CA LEU A 23 -0.34 3.75 26.61
C LEU A 23 -0.20 2.41 27.31
N SER A 24 -0.67 2.33 28.56
CA SER A 24 -0.65 1.09 29.33
C SER A 24 -1.38 -0.05 28.63
N LYS A 25 -2.50 0.22 27.96
CA LYS A 25 -3.26 -0.80 27.25
C LYS A 25 -2.62 -1.21 25.93
N VAL A 26 -2.03 -0.27 25.20
CA VAL A 26 -1.20 -0.57 24.01
C VAL A 26 -0.03 -1.47 24.41
N HIS A 27 0.72 -1.14 25.47
CA HIS A 27 1.82 -1.99 25.96
C HIS A 27 1.36 -3.40 26.38
N SER A 28 0.20 -3.50 27.02
CA SER A 28 -0.37 -4.81 27.38
C SER A 28 -0.70 -5.65 26.14
N LEU A 29 -1.17 -5.00 25.07
CA LEU A 29 -1.43 -5.66 23.80
C LEU A 29 -0.15 -6.00 23.04
N THR A 30 0.89 -5.16 23.13
CA THR A 30 2.24 -5.47 22.64
C THR A 30 2.80 -6.72 23.32
N ASP A 31 2.70 -6.81 24.65
CA ASP A 31 3.14 -7.99 25.41
C ASP A 31 2.35 -9.25 25.02
N LEU A 32 1.03 -9.11 24.77
CA LEU A 32 0.21 -10.21 24.26
C LEU A 32 0.68 -10.66 22.87
N HIS A 33 0.96 -9.73 21.95
CA HIS A 33 1.48 -10.03 20.62
C HIS A 33 2.84 -10.72 20.67
N SER A 34 3.76 -10.22 21.49
CA SER A 34 5.09 -10.82 21.66
C SER A 34 5.03 -12.26 22.18
N LYS A 35 4.05 -12.57 23.05
CA LYS A 35 3.86 -13.93 23.60
C LYS A 35 3.04 -14.84 22.69
N TYR A 36 2.06 -14.28 21.99
CA TYR A 36 1.04 -15.01 21.22
C TYR A 36 0.65 -14.22 19.95
N PRO A 37 1.53 -14.12 18.94
CA PRO A 37 1.31 -13.25 17.78
C PRO A 37 0.01 -13.60 17.03
N VAL A 38 -0.30 -14.90 16.92
CA VAL A 38 -1.52 -15.40 16.25
C VAL A 38 -2.81 -14.88 16.89
N LYS A 39 -2.82 -14.56 18.20
CA LYS A 39 -4.03 -14.07 18.89
C LYS A 39 -4.43 -12.66 18.47
N VAL A 40 -3.49 -11.87 17.95
CA VAL A 40 -3.73 -10.48 17.57
C VAL A 40 -4.13 -10.37 16.10
N ASN A 41 -3.87 -11.42 15.31
CA ASN A 41 -4.20 -11.48 13.90
C ASN A 41 -5.70 -11.68 13.67
N PHE A 42 -6.20 -11.10 12.58
CA PHE A 42 -7.54 -11.39 12.07
C PHE A 42 -7.57 -12.76 11.42
N ASP A 43 -8.54 -13.59 11.79
CA ASP A 43 -8.69 -14.94 11.23
C ASP A 43 -9.33 -14.89 9.85
N THR A 44 -8.48 -14.72 8.82
CA THR A 44 -8.90 -14.68 7.41
C THR A 44 -9.49 -16.01 6.94
N ILE A 45 -9.03 -17.14 7.48
CA ILE A 45 -9.50 -18.49 7.10
C ILE A 45 -10.91 -18.71 7.63
N LEU A 46 -11.16 -18.36 8.90
CA LEU A 46 -12.50 -18.43 9.47
C LEU A 46 -13.47 -17.49 8.74
N PHE A 47 -13.02 -16.28 8.39
CA PHE A 47 -13.84 -15.35 7.63
C PHE A 47 -14.21 -15.90 6.25
N THR A 48 -13.26 -16.46 5.51
CA THR A 48 -13.48 -16.95 4.13
C THR A 48 -14.22 -18.28 4.06
N SER A 49 -14.04 -19.18 5.02
CA SER A 49 -14.65 -20.52 5.02
C SER A 49 -16.14 -20.55 5.40
N GLY A 50 -16.65 -19.52 6.10
CA GLY A 50 -18.06 -19.46 6.47
C GLY A 50 -18.99 -19.22 5.26
N PRO A 51 -20.27 -19.65 5.32
CA PRO A 51 -21.24 -19.30 4.29
C PRO A 51 -21.40 -17.78 4.17
N ASP A 52 -21.86 -17.30 3.01
CA ASP A 52 -22.23 -15.89 2.82
C ASP A 52 -23.48 -15.57 3.64
N THR A 53 -23.26 -15.21 4.91
CA THR A 53 -24.33 -14.84 5.83
C THR A 53 -24.65 -13.34 5.70
N PRO A 54 -25.88 -12.93 6.04
CA PRO A 54 -26.23 -11.53 6.22
C PRO A 54 -25.31 -10.79 7.22
N GLU A 55 -24.64 -11.52 8.11
CA GLU A 55 -23.68 -10.96 9.06
C GLU A 55 -22.38 -10.53 8.37
N LYS A 56 -21.90 -11.26 7.37
CA LYS A 56 -20.78 -10.81 6.52
C LYS A 56 -21.14 -9.56 5.73
N ALA A 57 -22.39 -9.43 5.26
CA ALA A 57 -22.84 -8.20 4.60
C ALA A 57 -22.80 -6.99 5.55
N LYS A 58 -23.12 -7.18 6.84
CA LYS A 58 -23.02 -6.14 7.87
C LYS A 58 -21.57 -5.77 8.21
N PHE A 59 -20.62 -6.69 8.04
CA PHE A 59 -19.19 -6.41 8.21
C PHE A 59 -18.71 -5.34 7.22
N ASN A 60 -19.17 -5.40 5.97
CA ASN A 60 -18.78 -4.46 4.91
C ASN A 60 -19.45 -3.09 5.04
N ASN A 61 -20.66 -3.05 5.60
CA ASN A 61 -21.47 -1.84 5.74
C ASN A 61 -22.03 -1.68 7.16
N PRO A 62 -21.17 -1.53 8.18
CA PRO A 62 -21.64 -1.35 9.54
C PRO A 62 -22.27 0.04 9.68
N ALA A 63 -23.45 0.10 10.30
CA ALA A 63 -24.20 1.35 10.47
C ALA A 63 -23.51 2.31 11.46
N THR A 64 -22.81 1.76 12.46
CA THR A 64 -22.09 2.53 13.46
C THR A 64 -20.67 2.01 13.69
N SER A 65 -19.84 2.81 14.32
CA SER A 65 -18.51 2.42 14.78
C SER A 65 -18.56 1.25 15.79
N GLN A 66 -19.61 1.19 16.62
CA GLN A 66 -19.81 0.07 17.53
C GLN A 66 -20.19 -1.21 16.80
N ASP A 67 -21.04 -1.12 15.76
CA ASP A 67 -21.36 -2.29 14.92
C ASP A 67 -20.12 -2.80 14.19
N ARG A 68 -19.27 -1.87 13.70
CA ARG A 68 -17.97 -2.21 13.10
C ARG A 68 -17.10 -2.96 14.09
N LEU A 69 -16.96 -2.48 15.32
CA LEU A 69 -16.21 -3.19 16.37
C LEU A 69 -16.81 -4.56 16.63
N ASN A 70 -18.12 -4.64 16.90
CA ASN A 70 -18.80 -5.90 17.19
C ASN A 70 -18.65 -6.94 16.06
N SER A 71 -18.58 -6.48 14.80
CA SER A 71 -18.39 -7.35 13.64
C SER A 71 -17.00 -8.01 13.57
N LEU A 72 -16.00 -7.47 14.28
CA LEU A 72 -14.67 -8.09 14.40
C LEU A 72 -14.67 -9.27 15.38
N LYS A 73 -15.60 -9.30 16.34
CA LYS A 73 -15.62 -10.28 17.44
C LYS A 73 -15.48 -11.74 17.00
N PRO A 74 -16.16 -12.22 15.95
CA PRO A 74 -16.07 -13.62 15.55
C PRO A 74 -14.70 -14.02 14.99
N TYR A 75 -13.88 -13.04 14.57
CA TYR A 75 -12.66 -13.24 13.80
C TYR A 75 -11.40 -12.82 14.56
N LEU A 76 -11.53 -12.49 15.84
CA LEU A 76 -10.44 -12.10 16.73
C LEU A 76 -10.44 -13.01 17.96
N ALA A 77 -9.26 -13.23 18.56
CA ALA A 77 -9.20 -13.81 19.89
C ALA A 77 -9.95 -12.92 20.90
N GLN A 78 -10.60 -13.55 21.88
CA GLN A 78 -11.42 -12.85 22.88
C GLN A 78 -10.62 -11.78 23.63
N GLU A 79 -9.36 -12.07 23.97
CA GLU A 79 -8.46 -11.14 24.67
C GLU A 79 -8.14 -9.89 23.82
N THR A 80 -7.93 -10.08 22.51
CA THR A 80 -7.67 -8.98 21.56
C THR A 80 -8.93 -8.11 21.39
N TYR A 81 -10.10 -8.75 21.26
CA TYR A 81 -11.37 -8.03 21.16
C TYR A 81 -11.69 -7.21 22.43
N ASP A 82 -11.44 -7.77 23.62
CA ASP A 82 -11.62 -7.07 24.89
C ASP A 82 -10.65 -5.89 25.01
N ALA A 83 -9.38 -6.07 24.59
CA ALA A 83 -8.42 -4.98 24.52
C ALA A 83 -8.87 -3.86 23.58
N TYR A 84 -9.40 -4.18 22.39
CA TYR A 84 -9.95 -3.18 21.46
C TYR A 84 -11.14 -2.43 22.06
N THR A 85 -12.03 -3.12 22.76
CA THR A 85 -13.18 -2.51 23.43
C THR A 85 -12.76 -1.52 24.51
N GLU A 86 -11.76 -1.88 25.32
CA GLU A 86 -11.19 -1.00 26.34
C GLU A 86 -10.45 0.20 25.72
N ILE A 87 -9.58 -0.03 24.73
CA ILE A 87 -8.87 1.02 24.00
C ILE A 87 -9.87 2.01 23.39
N PHE A 88 -10.97 1.51 22.82
CA PHE A 88 -12.01 2.35 22.24
C PHE A 88 -12.70 3.23 23.30
N ALA A 89 -13.03 2.67 24.46
CA ALA A 89 -13.62 3.43 25.56
C ALA A 89 -12.66 4.51 26.09
N ILE A 90 -11.37 4.18 26.25
CA ILE A 90 -10.33 5.14 26.67
C ILE A 90 -10.21 6.26 25.63
N PHE A 91 -10.14 5.92 24.35
CA PHE A 91 -10.05 6.89 23.26
C PHE A 91 -11.25 7.85 23.23
N LYS A 92 -12.48 7.32 23.34
CA LYS A 92 -13.71 8.14 23.44
C LYS A 92 -13.64 9.12 24.61
N ASN A 93 -13.14 8.68 25.76
CA ASN A 93 -12.99 9.53 26.94
C ASN A 93 -11.94 10.63 26.75
N ILE A 94 -10.81 10.32 26.09
CA ILE A 94 -9.79 11.32 25.73
C ILE A 94 -10.44 12.38 24.85
N VAL A 95 -11.02 11.99 23.71
CA VAL A 95 -11.61 12.93 22.74
C VAL A 95 -12.74 13.74 23.36
N SER A 96 -13.61 13.12 24.18
CA SER A 96 -14.68 13.84 24.89
C SER A 96 -14.16 14.85 25.91
N THR A 97 -12.99 14.58 26.49
CA THR A 97 -12.32 15.51 27.40
C THR A 97 -11.70 16.68 26.64
N LEU A 98 -11.16 16.42 25.45
CA LEU A 98 -10.54 17.43 24.60
C LEU A 98 -11.57 18.35 23.93
N TYR A 99 -12.73 17.82 23.53
CA TYR A 99 -13.77 18.55 22.79
C TYR A 99 -15.16 18.42 23.44
N PRO A 100 -15.38 18.93 24.66
CA PRO A 100 -16.61 18.72 25.44
C PRO A 100 -17.89 19.36 24.86
N GLY A 101 -17.78 20.16 23.79
CA GLY A 101 -18.90 20.86 23.16
C GLY A 101 -19.19 20.46 21.70
N GLU A 102 -18.32 19.70 21.06
CA GLU A 102 -18.44 19.38 19.62
C GLU A 102 -19.10 18.01 19.38
N ILE A 103 -19.18 17.17 20.40
CA ILE A 103 -19.76 15.82 20.35
C ILE A 103 -21.29 15.89 20.38
N PRO A 104 -22.00 15.55 19.28
CA PRO A 104 -23.45 15.53 19.24
C PRO A 104 -23.99 14.43 20.16
N GLY A 105 -24.51 14.81 21.33
CA GLY A 105 -25.04 13.87 22.33
C GLY A 105 -24.53 14.12 23.75
N ALA A 106 -23.41 14.84 23.91
CA ALA A 106 -22.85 15.18 25.23
C ALA A 106 -23.58 16.34 25.93
N ARG A 107 -24.68 16.87 25.37
CA ARG A 107 -25.56 17.81 26.08
C ARG A 107 -26.23 17.05 27.22
N ARG A 108 -25.55 17.03 28.37
CA ARG A 108 -26.13 16.78 29.69
C ARG A 108 -27.49 17.45 29.73
N VAL A 109 -28.54 16.65 29.91
CA VAL A 109 -29.88 17.13 30.27
C VAL A 109 -29.70 17.96 31.52
N LYS A 110 -29.53 19.27 31.35
CA LYS A 110 -29.60 20.24 32.43
C LYS A 110 -31.06 20.17 32.84
N ARG A 111 -31.34 19.53 33.98
CA ARG A 111 -32.64 19.64 34.65
C ARG A 111 -32.91 21.14 34.83
N GLU A 112 -33.68 21.72 33.92
CA GLU A 112 -34.26 23.04 34.10
C GLU A 112 -35.33 22.89 35.18
N ASN A 113 -34.94 23.18 36.42
CA ASN A 113 -35.88 23.45 37.49
C ASN A 113 -36.68 24.70 37.10
N GLY A 114 -37.93 24.47 36.72
CA GLY A 114 -39.08 25.34 36.99
C GLY A 114 -38.92 26.83 36.68
N LYS A 115 -39.05 27.21 35.41
CA LYS A 115 -39.64 28.52 35.05
C LYS A 115 -40.67 28.34 33.93
N MET A 116 -41.88 28.82 34.19
CA MET A 116 -43.03 28.78 33.29
C MET A 116 -42.72 29.37 31.90
N PRO A 117 -43.40 28.90 30.83
CA PRO A 117 -43.12 29.33 29.47
C PRO A 117 -43.69 30.73 29.22
N ARG A 118 -42.82 31.66 28.82
CA ARG A 118 -43.21 32.95 28.24
C ARG A 118 -43.40 32.74 26.73
N LYS A 119 -44.64 32.94 26.24
CA LYS A 119 -45.02 32.87 24.83
C LYS A 119 -44.10 33.76 23.97
N THR A 120 -43.39 33.15 23.03
CA THR A 120 -42.68 33.84 21.94
C THR A 120 -43.42 33.61 20.61
N PRO A 121 -43.32 34.54 19.65
CA PRO A 121 -44.18 34.56 18.46
C PRO A 121 -43.78 33.50 17.45
N GLN A 122 -44.79 32.88 16.82
CA GLN A 122 -44.64 31.96 15.70
C GLN A 122 -43.85 32.61 14.54
N LYS A 123 -42.66 32.09 14.24
CA LYS A 123 -41.98 32.32 12.96
C LYS A 123 -42.43 31.25 11.96
N LYS A 124 -42.80 31.71 10.76
CA LYS A 124 -43.26 30.93 9.60
C LYS A 124 -42.28 29.80 9.22
N PRO A 125 -42.77 28.68 8.68
CA PRO A 125 -41.93 27.57 8.24
C PRO A 125 -41.20 27.96 6.95
N HIS A 126 -39.87 28.03 7.00
CA HIS A 126 -39.05 28.05 5.80
C HIS A 126 -38.91 26.60 5.33
N ASN A 127 -39.64 26.26 4.25
CA ASN A 127 -39.33 25.11 3.41
C ASN A 127 -38.02 25.42 2.67
N GLY A 128 -36.90 25.03 3.28
CA GLY A 128 -35.61 24.93 2.61
C GLY A 128 -35.04 23.58 2.99
N SER A 129 -34.97 22.67 2.03
CA SER A 129 -34.20 21.44 2.15
C SER A 129 -32.77 21.82 2.56
N ALA A 130 -32.44 21.59 3.84
CA ALA A 130 -31.11 21.87 4.35
C ALA A 130 -30.12 20.98 3.59
N GLN A 131 -29.38 21.57 2.65
CA GLN A 131 -28.22 20.91 2.07
C GLN A 131 -27.31 20.45 3.23
N PRO A 132 -26.81 19.21 3.20
CA PRO A 132 -25.85 18.76 4.19
C PRO A 132 -24.66 19.74 4.20
N PRO A 133 -24.20 20.19 5.38
CA PRO A 133 -23.11 21.14 5.46
C PRO A 133 -21.90 20.55 4.74
N SER A 134 -21.36 21.31 3.78
CA SER A 134 -20.15 20.91 3.06
C SER A 134 -19.01 20.68 4.07
N PRO A 135 -18.16 19.67 3.84
CA PRO A 135 -17.05 19.37 4.74
C PRO A 135 -16.12 20.58 4.82
N LYS A 136 -15.99 21.16 6.01
CA LYS A 136 -15.10 22.30 6.24
C LYS A 136 -13.65 21.83 6.10
N THR A 137 -12.88 22.47 5.23
CA THR A 137 -11.44 22.28 5.15
C THR A 137 -10.82 22.54 6.52
N PRO A 138 -10.00 21.63 7.08
CA PRO A 138 -9.37 21.82 8.38
C PRO A 138 -8.44 23.05 8.37
N ARG A 139 -8.33 23.73 9.51
CA ARG A 139 -7.44 24.89 9.66
C ARG A 139 -5.99 24.43 9.62
N LEU A 140 -5.10 25.24 9.03
CA LEU A 140 -3.67 24.94 8.99
C LEU A 140 -3.07 24.75 10.39
N SER A 141 -3.48 25.54 11.38
CA SER A 141 -3.02 25.40 12.77
C SER A 141 -3.39 24.05 13.39
N PHE A 142 -4.55 23.50 13.04
CA PHE A 142 -4.97 22.18 13.48
C PHE A 142 -4.09 21.08 12.85
N LEU A 143 -3.84 21.17 11.54
CA LEU A 143 -2.96 20.22 10.85
C LEU A 143 -1.52 20.28 11.38
N ALA A 144 -1.00 21.49 11.61
CA ALA A 144 0.32 21.71 12.20
C ALA A 144 0.42 21.13 13.62
N ALA A 145 -0.61 21.32 14.45
CA ALA A 145 -0.66 20.74 15.78
C ALA A 145 -0.72 19.20 15.74
N GLN A 146 -1.47 18.62 14.80
CA GLN A 146 -1.50 17.16 14.60
C GLN A 146 -0.13 16.61 14.19
N LYS A 147 0.56 17.28 13.26
CA LYS A 147 1.90 16.90 12.82
C LYS A 147 2.94 17.08 13.93
N LEU A 148 2.85 18.13 14.74
CA LEU A 148 3.69 18.26 15.93
C LEU A 148 3.43 17.10 16.90
N GLY A 149 2.17 16.67 17.05
CA GLY A 149 1.81 15.45 17.76
C GLY A 149 2.53 14.18 17.26
N LYS A 150 2.77 14.06 15.94
CA LYS A 150 3.61 13.00 15.36
C LYS A 150 5.02 13.05 15.92
N SER A 151 5.66 14.21 15.86
CA SER A 151 7.02 14.42 16.37
C SER A 151 7.13 14.12 17.85
N ILE A 152 6.11 14.46 18.63
CA ILE A 152 6.04 14.12 20.06
C ILE A 152 5.98 12.60 20.23
N ALA A 153 5.11 11.91 19.50
CA ALA A 153 4.99 10.46 19.58
C ALA A 153 6.31 9.75 19.24
N LEU A 154 6.99 10.21 18.18
CA LEU A 154 8.32 9.73 17.79
C LEU A 154 9.40 10.06 18.84
N GLY A 155 9.36 11.26 19.43
CA GLY A 155 10.32 11.71 20.43
C GLY A 155 10.16 11.00 21.78
N THR A 156 8.93 10.69 22.19
CA THR A 156 8.63 9.92 23.40
C THR A 156 8.82 8.42 23.15
N LYS A 157 10.05 8.01 22.83
CA LYS A 157 10.39 6.64 22.44
C LYS A 157 9.98 5.61 23.49
N SER A 158 9.94 5.98 24.77
CA SER A 158 9.46 5.17 25.90
C SER A 158 8.10 4.49 25.67
N THR A 159 7.23 5.13 24.90
CA THR A 159 5.89 4.64 24.52
C THR A 159 5.91 3.37 23.65
N HIS A 160 7.06 3.07 23.05
CA HIS A 160 7.22 1.97 22.09
C HIS A 160 8.00 0.79 22.67
N TYR A 161 8.60 0.92 23.86
CA TYR A 161 9.43 -0.14 24.41
C TYR A 161 8.62 -1.22 25.13
N SER A 162 9.04 -2.47 24.91
CA SER A 162 8.74 -3.63 25.76
C SER A 162 9.55 -3.62 27.08
N LEU A 163 10.15 -2.49 27.47
CA LEU A 163 10.90 -2.41 28.72
C LEU A 163 9.91 -2.34 29.87
N ASN A 164 10.00 -3.30 30.78
CA ASN A 164 9.39 -3.20 32.09
C ASN A 164 9.77 -1.85 32.69
N GLN A 165 8.82 -1.05 33.18
CA GLN A 165 9.08 0.32 33.65
C GLN A 165 10.20 0.38 34.71
N THR A 166 10.46 -0.72 35.43
CA THR A 166 11.59 -0.86 36.37
C THR A 166 12.96 -0.89 35.71
N ALA A 167 13.09 -1.44 34.50
CA ALA A 167 14.36 -1.51 33.76
C ALA A 167 14.79 -0.15 33.20
N LEU A 168 13.85 0.79 33.03
CA LEU A 168 14.12 2.16 32.59
C LEU A 168 14.81 3.02 33.67
N PHE A 169 14.80 2.58 34.94
CA PHE A 169 15.41 3.31 36.06
C PHE A 169 16.78 2.76 36.47
N ASP A 170 17.18 1.60 35.93
CA ASP A 170 18.51 1.03 36.10
C ASP A 170 19.17 0.91 34.72
N PRO A 171 20.07 1.84 34.35
CA PRO A 171 20.77 1.84 33.06
C PRO A 171 21.48 0.51 32.77
N ASP A 172 21.89 -0.21 33.82
CA ASP A 172 22.60 -1.46 33.69
C ASP A 172 21.69 -2.67 33.42
N SER A 173 20.40 -2.54 33.69
CA SER A 173 19.38 -3.54 33.37
C SER A 173 18.88 -3.46 31.92
N ILE A 174 19.17 -2.36 31.20
CA ILE A 174 18.78 -2.17 29.80
C ILE A 174 19.75 -2.92 28.87
N PRO A 175 19.25 -3.67 27.85
CA PRO A 175 20.08 -4.28 26.82
C PRO A 175 21.06 -3.28 26.18
N LEU A 176 22.30 -3.73 25.92
CA LEU A 176 23.41 -2.85 25.55
C LEU A 176 23.12 -1.96 24.31
N TYR A 177 22.38 -2.48 23.33
CA TYR A 177 21.97 -1.75 22.13
C TYR A 177 20.94 -0.65 22.38
N LEU A 178 20.20 -0.71 23.50
CA LEU A 178 19.17 0.26 23.89
C LEU A 178 19.68 1.31 24.88
N ARG A 179 20.83 1.07 25.54
CA ARG A 179 21.41 2.02 26.51
C ARG A 179 21.69 3.40 25.91
N LYS A 180 22.01 3.49 24.61
CA LYS A 180 22.18 4.77 23.89
C LYS A 180 20.93 5.64 23.89
N TYR A 181 19.75 5.03 24.08
CA TYR A 181 18.47 5.72 24.13
C TYR A 181 17.99 6.01 25.57
N HIS A 182 18.76 5.69 26.62
CA HIS A 182 18.31 5.81 28.01
C HIS A 182 17.78 7.21 28.39
N GLN A 183 18.43 8.30 27.94
CA GLN A 183 17.92 9.65 28.19
C GLN A 183 16.61 9.92 27.43
N GLN A 184 16.53 9.53 26.15
CA GLN A 184 15.33 9.66 25.31
C GLN A 184 14.17 8.76 25.78
N LEU A 185 14.51 7.65 26.45
CA LEU A 185 13.60 6.72 27.09
C LEU A 185 13.00 7.26 28.40
N ALA A 186 13.67 8.23 29.01
CA ALA A 186 13.17 8.95 30.18
C ALA A 186 12.40 10.24 29.81
N GLU A 187 12.49 10.68 28.55
CA GLU A 187 11.74 11.84 28.04
C GLU A 187 10.23 11.55 28.06
N ASP A 188 9.50 12.39 28.80
CA ASP A 188 8.05 12.36 28.94
C ASP A 188 7.43 13.46 28.05
N ILE A 189 6.12 13.40 27.82
CA ILE A 189 5.40 14.40 27.01
C ILE A 189 5.40 15.81 27.65
N ASP A 190 5.90 15.96 28.88
CA ASP A 190 5.87 17.20 29.65
C ASP A 190 6.62 18.34 28.97
N GLU A 191 7.83 18.08 28.48
CA GLU A 191 8.67 19.09 27.84
C GLU A 191 8.01 19.63 26.57
N TRP A 192 7.37 18.73 25.81
CA TRP A 192 6.62 19.08 24.61
C TRP A 192 5.36 19.89 24.90
N LEU A 193 4.67 19.61 26.02
CA LEU A 193 3.46 20.35 26.44
C LEU A 193 3.77 21.69 27.13
N ALA A 194 5.02 21.88 27.55
CA ALA A 194 5.57 23.08 28.17
C ALA A 194 6.39 23.95 27.20
N MET A 195 6.40 23.63 25.90
CA MET A 195 7.18 24.33 24.89
C MET A 195 6.76 25.80 24.76
N GLU A 196 7.74 26.69 24.63
CA GLU A 196 7.52 28.12 24.40
C GLU A 196 7.34 28.44 22.89
N PRO A 197 6.51 29.43 22.51
CA PRO A 197 5.74 30.31 23.40
C PRO A 197 4.47 29.64 23.93
N ALA A 198 4.30 29.63 25.26
CA ALA A 198 3.15 29.03 25.93
C ALA A 198 1.80 29.66 25.51
N SER A 199 1.84 30.91 25.03
CA SER A 199 0.71 31.61 24.45
C SER A 199 0.18 30.98 23.16
N VAL A 200 1.00 30.23 22.42
CA VAL A 200 0.59 29.53 21.20
C VAL A 200 0.25 28.07 21.53
N VAL A 201 1.14 27.37 22.24
CA VAL A 201 0.98 25.94 22.56
C VAL A 201 -0.21 25.70 23.49
N GLY A 202 -0.47 26.61 24.44
CA GLY A 202 -1.60 26.50 25.36
C GLY A 202 -2.97 26.47 24.67
N HIS A 203 -3.14 27.23 23.58
CA HIS A 203 -4.41 27.28 22.83
C HIS A 203 -4.61 26.06 21.92
N HIS A 204 -3.52 25.42 21.48
CA HIS A 204 -3.54 24.25 20.59
C HIS A 204 -3.24 22.93 21.30
N ARG A 205 -3.13 22.94 22.63
CA ARG A 205 -2.75 21.75 23.43
C ARG A 205 -3.69 20.56 23.22
N ALA A 206 -4.98 20.81 23.01
CA ALA A 206 -5.95 19.76 22.72
C ALA A 206 -5.67 19.09 21.35
N ASP A 207 -5.44 19.89 20.31
CA ASP A 207 -5.14 19.41 18.96
C ASP A 207 -3.80 18.67 18.90
N LEU A 208 -2.81 19.17 19.63
CA LEU A 208 -1.49 18.55 19.79
C LEU A 208 -1.59 17.21 20.50
N LEU A 209 -2.33 17.13 21.61
CA LEU A 209 -2.53 15.87 22.33
C LEU A 209 -3.35 14.87 21.51
N LEU A 210 -4.33 15.35 20.74
CA LEU A 210 -5.03 14.49 19.79
C LEU A 210 -4.08 13.96 18.73
N GLY A 211 -3.23 14.81 18.15
CA GLY A 211 -2.17 14.41 17.23
C GLY A 211 -1.28 13.31 17.81
N TYR A 212 -0.79 13.50 19.03
CA TYR A 212 0.00 12.52 19.77
C TYR A 212 -0.72 11.16 19.88
N VAL A 213 -1.97 11.17 20.36
CA VAL A 213 -2.79 9.97 20.53
C VAL A 213 -3.05 9.26 19.20
N LEU A 214 -3.34 10.00 18.12
CA LEU A 214 -3.57 9.41 16.80
C LEU A 214 -2.31 8.71 16.28
N HIS A 215 -1.14 9.33 16.44
CA HIS A 215 0.11 8.73 15.95
C HIS A 215 0.56 7.53 16.79
N ILE A 216 0.25 7.48 18.09
CA ILE A 216 0.41 6.24 18.88
C ILE A 216 -0.41 5.09 18.25
N LEU A 217 -1.65 5.36 17.85
CA LEU A 217 -2.48 4.35 17.19
C LEU A 217 -1.92 3.96 15.82
N VAL A 218 -1.47 4.93 15.02
CA VAL A 218 -0.88 4.70 13.68
C VAL A 218 0.40 3.87 13.78
N PHE A 219 1.32 4.19 14.69
CA PHE A 219 2.58 3.45 14.85
C PHE A 219 2.35 2.00 15.30
N ASN A 220 1.27 1.74 16.04
CA ASN A 220 0.87 0.38 16.44
C ASN A 220 -0.13 -0.26 15.47
N SER A 221 -0.48 0.41 14.36
CA SER A 221 -1.49 -0.09 13.41
C SER A 221 -1.05 -1.35 12.70
N ARG A 222 0.23 -1.42 12.26
CA ARG A 222 0.71 -2.55 11.48
C ARG A 222 0.86 -3.85 12.27
N THR A 223 1.03 -3.80 13.58
CA THR A 223 1.27 -5.00 14.40
C THR A 223 0.08 -5.34 15.29
N LEU A 224 -0.59 -4.33 15.85
CA LEU A 224 -1.57 -4.54 16.92
C LEU A 224 -2.97 -4.06 16.59
N LEU A 225 -3.10 -2.96 15.85
CA LEU A 225 -4.35 -2.20 15.75
C LEU A 225 -4.94 -2.16 14.33
N TYR A 226 -4.45 -2.98 13.40
CA TYR A 226 -4.77 -2.89 11.98
C TYR A 226 -6.27 -2.88 11.69
N THR A 227 -6.98 -3.87 12.23
CA THR A 227 -8.45 -3.98 12.08
C THR A 227 -9.22 -3.04 13.00
N PHE A 228 -8.56 -2.48 14.04
CA PHE A 228 -9.13 -1.51 14.96
C PHE A 228 -9.18 -0.09 14.42
N ILE A 229 -8.17 0.36 13.66
CA ILE A 229 -8.14 1.74 13.12
C ILE A 229 -9.43 2.13 12.36
N PRO A 230 -10.01 1.27 11.49
CA PRO A 230 -11.30 1.55 10.86
C PRO A 230 -12.44 1.90 11.83
N VAL A 231 -12.47 1.28 13.02
CA VAL A 231 -13.45 1.57 14.08
C VAL A 231 -13.28 3.01 14.58
N VAL A 232 -12.02 3.41 14.85
CA VAL A 232 -11.69 4.75 15.33
C VAL A 232 -12.00 5.81 14.27
N CYS A 233 -11.63 5.56 13.01
CA CYS A 233 -11.96 6.45 11.90
C CYS A 233 -13.47 6.65 11.75
N HIS A 234 -14.25 5.56 11.79
CA HIS A 234 -15.71 5.62 11.71
C HIS A 234 -16.28 6.43 12.88
N TRP A 235 -15.82 6.19 14.12
CA TRP A 235 -16.32 6.94 15.28
C TRP A 235 -15.99 8.43 15.20
N LEU A 236 -14.77 8.79 14.83
CA LEU A 236 -14.38 10.19 14.63
C LEU A 236 -15.25 10.86 13.55
N HIS A 237 -15.62 10.12 12.50
CA HIS A 237 -16.53 10.59 11.48
C HIS A 237 -17.96 10.81 12.01
N GLU A 238 -18.49 9.89 12.81
CA GLU A 238 -19.78 10.06 13.52
C GLU A 238 -19.77 11.33 14.40
N GLN A 239 -18.65 11.62 15.05
CA GLN A 239 -18.45 12.84 15.84
C GLN A 239 -18.18 14.09 14.99
N ARG A 240 -18.13 13.96 13.66
CA ARG A 240 -17.84 15.03 12.69
C ARG A 240 -16.48 15.70 12.93
N LEU A 241 -15.52 14.95 13.46
CA LEU A 241 -14.17 15.43 13.68
C LEU A 241 -13.32 15.29 12.41
N PRO A 242 -12.59 16.34 12.00
CA PRO A 242 -11.74 16.29 10.79
C PRO A 242 -10.61 15.26 10.91
N SER A 243 -10.23 14.91 12.14
CA SER A 243 -9.22 13.87 12.45
C SER A 243 -9.52 12.50 11.87
N SER A 244 -10.77 12.18 11.54
CA SER A 244 -11.14 10.90 10.92
C SER A 244 -10.39 10.65 9.61
N ARG A 245 -10.32 11.69 8.76
CA ARG A 245 -9.62 11.63 7.48
C ARG A 245 -8.11 11.61 7.66
N SER A 246 -7.59 12.46 8.55
CA SER A 246 -6.16 12.47 8.88
C SER A 246 -5.70 11.11 9.39
N LEU A 247 -6.42 10.52 10.36
CA LEU A 247 -6.08 9.20 10.90
C LEU A 247 -6.10 8.12 9.82
N PHE A 248 -7.14 8.12 8.97
CA PHE A 248 -7.21 7.16 7.87
C PHE A 248 -6.02 7.30 6.93
N ILE A 249 -5.71 8.50 6.44
CA ILE A 249 -4.59 8.73 5.50
C ILE A 249 -3.26 8.33 6.13
N GLU A 250 -2.99 8.74 7.38
CA GLU A 250 -1.75 8.39 8.08
C GLU A 250 -1.60 6.88 8.25
N CYS A 251 -2.68 6.16 8.60
CA CYS A 251 -2.66 4.69 8.69
C CYS A 251 -2.58 4.02 7.31
N TRP A 252 -3.27 4.59 6.32
CA TRP A 252 -3.37 4.03 4.98
C TRP A 252 -2.03 4.04 4.26
N ASN A 253 -1.30 5.15 4.40
CA ASN A 253 0.02 5.40 3.83
C ASN A 253 1.16 5.10 4.80
N PHE A 254 0.87 4.50 5.97
CA PHE A 254 1.90 4.20 6.95
C PHE A 254 2.90 3.21 6.35
N SER A 255 4.13 3.69 6.12
CA SER A 255 5.23 2.89 5.62
C SER A 255 6.21 2.59 6.74
N PRO A 256 6.59 1.32 6.94
CA PRO A 256 7.73 0.98 7.80
C PRO A 256 9.00 1.70 7.32
N LEU A 257 9.25 1.70 6.01
CA LEU A 257 10.50 2.15 5.38
C LEU A 257 10.68 3.67 5.35
N ASP A 258 9.77 4.44 5.97
CA ASP A 258 9.97 5.87 6.16
C ASP A 258 11.20 6.07 7.07
N PRO A 259 12.23 6.85 6.65
CA PRO A 259 13.41 7.12 7.45
C PRO A 259 13.08 7.68 8.85
N ASP A 260 11.98 8.43 8.96
CA ASP A 260 11.49 8.96 10.24
C ASP A 260 10.92 7.86 11.16
N HIS A 261 10.76 6.63 10.64
CA HIS A 261 10.12 5.48 11.29
C HIS A 261 11.04 4.26 11.42
N GLU A 262 12.22 4.26 10.78
CA GLU A 262 13.23 3.20 10.92
C GLU A 262 13.59 2.98 12.40
N GLU A 263 13.83 4.07 13.15
CA GLU A 263 14.11 3.96 14.59
C GLU A 263 12.92 3.44 15.41
N VAL A 264 11.67 3.62 14.94
CA VAL A 264 10.47 3.11 15.64
C VAL A 264 10.24 1.64 15.34
N GLN A 265 10.59 1.18 14.14
CA GLN A 265 10.52 -0.23 13.77
C GLN A 265 11.47 -1.10 14.60
N ASP A 266 12.71 -0.64 14.76
CA ASP A 266 13.71 -1.29 15.65
C ASP A 266 13.17 -1.47 17.08
N LEU A 267 12.24 -0.61 17.49
CA LEU A 267 11.69 -0.55 18.84
C LEU A 267 10.35 -1.28 19.01
N THR A 268 9.53 -1.36 17.96
CA THR A 268 8.19 -1.98 17.99
C THR A 268 8.18 -3.47 17.70
N GLY A 269 9.34 -4.07 17.46
CA GLY A 269 9.55 -5.49 17.66
C GLY A 269 8.90 -6.37 16.61
N THR A 270 9.46 -6.37 15.41
CA THR A 270 9.71 -7.63 14.72
C THR A 270 11.20 -7.72 14.53
N SER A 271 11.89 -8.34 15.48
CA SER A 271 13.27 -8.77 15.29
C SER A 271 13.29 -9.84 14.20
N THR A 272 13.13 -9.44 12.94
CA THR A 272 13.59 -10.22 11.80
C THR A 272 15.08 -10.35 12.02
N GLY A 273 15.53 -11.57 12.30
CA GLY A 273 16.92 -11.87 12.61
C GLY A 273 17.83 -11.19 11.59
N THR A 274 18.52 -10.15 12.02
CA THR A 274 19.52 -9.42 11.26
C THR A 274 20.80 -10.26 11.21
N GLY A 275 20.71 -11.39 10.51
CA GLY A 275 21.85 -11.92 9.78
C GLY A 275 21.90 -11.17 8.45
N PRO A 276 22.95 -10.39 8.15
CA PRO A 276 23.16 -9.86 6.80
C PRO A 276 23.46 -11.05 5.88
N GLY A 277 22.40 -11.69 5.35
CA GLY A 277 22.52 -12.93 4.59
C GLY A 277 21.36 -13.92 4.74
N SER A 278 20.39 -13.74 5.65
CA SER A 278 19.16 -14.54 5.63
C SER A 278 18.26 -14.00 4.53
N GLY A 279 18.40 -14.59 3.34
CA GLY A 279 17.59 -14.28 2.18
C GLY A 279 16.11 -14.53 2.44
N VAL A 280 15.28 -13.61 1.93
CA VAL A 280 14.00 -13.88 1.28
C VAL A 280 13.24 -15.10 1.81
N GLY A 281 12.47 -14.92 2.88
CA GLY A 281 11.48 -15.92 3.32
C GLY A 281 11.14 -15.83 4.80
N SER A 282 9.85 -15.60 5.09
CA SER A 282 9.18 -15.59 6.41
C SER A 282 9.62 -14.46 7.36
N ASP A 283 8.80 -13.47 7.71
CA ASP A 283 7.39 -13.57 8.08
C ASP A 283 6.46 -12.71 7.22
N SER A 284 5.46 -13.36 6.65
CA SER A 284 4.26 -12.75 6.08
C SER A 284 3.72 -11.70 7.05
N ASP A 285 3.76 -10.42 6.67
CA ASP A 285 2.95 -9.39 7.31
C ASP A 285 1.49 -9.89 7.31
N ALA A 286 1.02 -10.40 8.45
CA ALA A 286 -0.30 -11.03 8.57
C ALA A 286 -1.43 -10.07 8.16
N ASN A 287 -1.15 -8.76 8.22
CA ASN A 287 -2.07 -7.73 7.78
C ASN A 287 -2.09 -7.55 6.27
N ARG A 288 -1.12 -8.07 5.50
CA ARG A 288 -1.16 -8.10 4.04
C ARG A 288 -2.31 -8.98 3.53
N ALA A 289 -2.46 -10.19 4.08
CA ALA A 289 -3.61 -11.05 3.75
C ALA A 289 -4.94 -10.40 4.13
N THR A 290 -4.99 -9.75 5.29
CA THR A 290 -6.18 -9.01 5.76
C THR A 290 -6.49 -7.81 4.87
N PHE A 291 -5.48 -7.07 4.41
CA PHE A 291 -5.61 -5.93 3.49
C PHE A 291 -6.33 -6.34 2.21
N TRP A 292 -5.84 -7.40 1.56
CA TRP A 292 -6.40 -7.92 0.31
C TRP A 292 -7.77 -8.55 0.50
N LEU A 293 -7.99 -9.27 1.60
CA LEU A 293 -9.34 -9.74 1.94
C LEU A 293 -10.33 -8.57 2.02
N PHE A 294 -9.96 -7.49 2.71
CA PHE A 294 -10.81 -6.31 2.87
C PHE A 294 -10.99 -5.52 1.56
N HIS A 295 -10.01 -5.56 0.65
CA HIS A 295 -10.15 -5.04 -0.71
C HIS A 295 -11.20 -5.82 -1.48
N ASN A 296 -11.05 -7.15 -1.55
CA ASN A 296 -11.89 -8.04 -2.35
C ASN A 296 -13.37 -8.01 -1.94
N ILE A 297 -13.66 -7.83 -0.64
CA ILE A 297 -15.04 -7.73 -0.14
C ILE A 297 -15.59 -6.29 -0.17
N GLY A 298 -14.82 -5.32 -0.66
CA GLY A 298 -15.23 -3.90 -0.74
C GLY A 298 -15.24 -3.16 0.60
N TYR A 299 -14.67 -3.73 1.66
CA TYR A 299 -14.64 -3.11 2.99
C TYR A 299 -13.91 -1.75 2.97
N TRP A 300 -12.74 -1.70 2.31
CA TRP A 300 -11.97 -0.46 2.20
C TRP A 300 -12.67 0.59 1.35
N HIS A 301 -13.27 0.17 0.23
CA HIS A 301 -14.05 1.05 -0.63
C HIS A 301 -15.17 1.73 0.15
N ASN A 302 -15.98 0.96 0.88
CA ASN A 302 -17.09 1.49 1.68
C ASN A 302 -16.60 2.45 2.78
N LEU A 303 -15.46 2.15 3.40
CA LEU A 303 -14.86 3.02 4.41
C LEU A 303 -14.38 4.35 3.80
N VAL A 304 -13.71 4.32 2.64
CA VAL A 304 -13.27 5.54 1.93
C VAL A 304 -14.46 6.41 1.54
N VAL A 305 -15.51 5.81 0.99
CA VAL A 305 -16.76 6.50 0.61
C VAL A 305 -17.41 7.13 1.84
N LEU A 306 -17.55 6.37 2.93
CA LEU A 306 -18.11 6.85 4.20
C LEU A 306 -17.34 8.05 4.75
N LEU A 307 -16.01 7.96 4.80
CA LEU A 307 -15.16 9.02 5.34
C LEU A 307 -15.03 10.22 4.39
N GLY A 308 -15.36 10.05 3.11
CA GLY A 308 -15.17 11.04 2.06
C GLY A 308 -13.72 11.44 1.92
N VAL A 309 -12.81 10.47 2.01
CA VAL A 309 -11.36 10.67 1.81
C VAL A 309 -11.08 10.71 0.32
N LYS A 310 -10.18 11.60 -0.09
CA LYS A 310 -9.70 11.72 -1.46
C LYS A 310 -8.18 11.71 -1.45
N SER A 311 -7.59 11.25 -2.55
CA SER A 311 -6.17 11.43 -2.81
C SER A 311 -5.82 12.93 -2.77
N SER A 312 -4.66 13.24 -2.20
CA SER A 312 -4.10 14.60 -2.21
C SER A 312 -3.39 14.93 -3.51
N GLU A 313 -2.93 13.92 -4.24
CA GLU A 313 -2.13 14.08 -5.46
C GLU A 313 -2.99 14.02 -6.73
N TYR A 314 -4.09 13.27 -6.71
CA TYR A 314 -4.88 12.97 -7.89
C TYR A 314 -6.39 13.08 -7.66
N LEU A 315 -7.06 13.82 -8.54
CA LEU A 315 -8.52 13.97 -8.53
C LEU A 315 -9.14 12.91 -9.45
N SER A 316 -9.44 11.73 -8.89
CA SER A 316 -10.24 10.72 -9.58
C SER A 316 -11.74 10.87 -9.30
N ALA A 317 -12.57 10.45 -10.26
CA ALA A 317 -13.99 10.23 -10.03
C ALA A 317 -14.23 9.15 -8.97
N GLN A 318 -13.34 8.15 -8.91
CA GLN A 318 -13.35 7.08 -7.91
C GLN A 318 -12.23 7.31 -6.90
N SER A 319 -12.57 7.93 -5.77
CA SER A 319 -11.56 8.29 -4.75
C SER A 319 -10.83 7.08 -4.15
N TYR A 320 -11.47 5.91 -4.15
CA TYR A 320 -10.86 4.68 -3.67
C TYR A 320 -9.70 4.21 -4.55
N ASP A 321 -9.91 4.14 -5.87
CA ASP A 321 -8.91 3.63 -6.81
C ASP A 321 -7.61 4.45 -6.77
N ALA A 322 -7.73 5.77 -6.70
CA ALA A 322 -6.57 6.66 -6.55
C ALA A 322 -5.79 6.38 -5.25
N LEU A 323 -6.50 6.32 -4.11
CA LEU A 323 -5.89 6.00 -2.82
C LEU A 323 -5.28 4.59 -2.79
N PHE A 324 -5.88 3.65 -3.52
CA PHE A 324 -5.39 2.28 -3.60
C PHE A 324 -4.06 2.22 -4.36
N LEU A 325 -3.97 2.87 -5.53
CA LEU A 325 -2.72 2.97 -6.28
C LEU A 325 -1.60 3.65 -5.47
N GLU A 326 -1.91 4.68 -4.69
CA GLU A 326 -0.97 5.28 -3.74
C GLU A 326 -0.48 4.28 -2.68
N ALA A 327 -1.41 3.50 -2.10
CA ALA A 327 -1.09 2.52 -1.06
C ALA A 327 -0.18 1.39 -1.54
N LEU A 328 -0.35 0.95 -2.79
CA LEU A 328 0.48 -0.11 -3.39
C LEU A 328 1.94 0.30 -3.40
N VAL A 329 2.22 1.58 -3.63
CA VAL A 329 3.59 2.11 -3.64
C VAL A 329 4.10 2.43 -2.24
N SER A 330 3.30 3.12 -1.43
CA SER A 330 3.78 3.65 -0.15
C SER A 330 3.98 2.58 0.93
N CYS A 331 3.24 1.47 0.90
CA CYS A 331 3.15 0.56 2.06
C CYS A 331 3.72 -0.84 1.83
N ASP A 332 4.50 -1.07 0.76
CA ASP A 332 5.00 -2.41 0.40
C ASP A 332 3.88 -3.48 0.41
N ARG A 333 2.69 -3.08 -0.05
CA ARG A 333 1.51 -3.96 -0.11
C ARG A 333 1.44 -4.74 -1.43
N LEU A 334 2.27 -4.37 -2.40
CA LEU A 334 2.40 -5.06 -3.67
C LEU A 334 3.30 -6.31 -3.50
N SER A 335 2.67 -7.47 -3.40
CA SER A 335 3.31 -8.78 -3.42
C SER A 335 2.57 -9.66 -4.42
N LEU A 336 3.23 -10.00 -5.53
CA LEU A 336 2.61 -10.77 -6.62
C LEU A 336 2.13 -12.16 -6.16
N ASP A 337 2.67 -12.70 -5.08
CA ASP A 337 2.25 -13.98 -4.48
C ASP A 337 0.79 -13.96 -3.95
N HIS A 338 0.23 -12.78 -3.72
CA HIS A 338 -1.08 -12.62 -3.09
C HIS A 338 -2.05 -11.75 -3.89
N ILE A 339 -1.63 -11.29 -5.07
CA ILE A 339 -2.36 -10.28 -5.84
C ILE A 339 -2.61 -10.80 -7.23
N ASP A 340 -3.84 -10.61 -7.70
CA ASP A 340 -4.12 -10.65 -9.11
C ASP A 340 -3.60 -9.36 -9.77
N VAL A 341 -2.44 -9.43 -10.42
CA VAL A 341 -1.84 -8.28 -11.10
C VAL A 341 -2.75 -7.70 -12.18
N HIS A 342 -3.68 -8.50 -12.73
CA HIS A 342 -4.66 -8.02 -13.72
C HIS A 342 -5.64 -7.01 -13.11
N GLU A 343 -5.99 -7.16 -11.83
CA GLU A 343 -6.82 -6.18 -11.11
C GLU A 343 -6.08 -4.85 -10.96
N VAL A 344 -4.78 -4.89 -10.63
CA VAL A 344 -3.94 -3.70 -10.55
C VAL A 344 -3.85 -3.01 -11.92
N TYR A 345 -3.64 -3.77 -12.99
CA TYR A 345 -3.63 -3.22 -14.35
C TYR A 345 -4.97 -2.60 -14.73
N ALA A 346 -6.10 -3.24 -14.41
CA ALA A 346 -7.43 -2.68 -14.66
C ALA A 346 -7.62 -1.34 -13.93
N LEU A 347 -7.17 -1.23 -12.68
CA LEU A 347 -7.21 0.01 -11.91
C LEU A 347 -6.36 1.12 -12.55
N MET A 348 -5.17 0.79 -13.04
CA MET A 348 -4.29 1.73 -13.75
C MET A 348 -4.89 2.17 -15.09
N ARG A 349 -5.48 1.26 -15.86
CA ARG A 349 -6.19 1.57 -17.13
C ARG A 349 -7.37 2.51 -16.90
N ASN A 350 -8.07 2.36 -15.77
CA ASN A 350 -9.16 3.26 -15.38
C ASN A 350 -8.66 4.63 -14.86
N ASN A 351 -7.37 4.73 -14.51
CA ASN A 351 -6.74 5.95 -13.98
C ASN A 351 -5.37 6.19 -14.67
N PRO A 352 -5.32 6.37 -16.01
CA PRO A 352 -4.06 6.36 -16.76
C PRO A 352 -3.14 7.54 -16.41
N GLN A 353 -3.72 8.65 -15.93
CA GLN A 353 -3.01 9.88 -15.54
C GLN A 353 -2.58 9.89 -14.06
N HIS A 354 -2.65 8.75 -13.37
CA HIS A 354 -2.31 8.69 -11.96
C HIS A 354 -0.78 8.76 -11.77
N PRO A 355 -0.26 9.69 -10.94
CA PRO A 355 1.18 9.97 -10.85
C PRO A 355 2.02 8.83 -10.27
N LYS A 356 1.38 7.81 -9.68
CA LYS A 356 2.03 6.62 -9.14
C LYS A 356 2.10 5.44 -10.12
N ASN A 357 1.50 5.53 -11.31
CA ASN A 357 1.44 4.39 -12.24
C ASN A 357 2.83 3.85 -12.57
N THR A 358 3.78 4.71 -12.94
CA THR A 358 5.15 4.31 -13.22
C THR A 358 5.85 3.67 -12.02
N GLN A 359 5.60 4.16 -10.81
CA GLN A 359 6.17 3.56 -9.60
C GLN A 359 5.58 2.17 -9.32
N VAL A 360 4.28 1.97 -9.56
CA VAL A 360 3.65 0.65 -9.48
C VAL A 360 4.27 -0.32 -10.50
N LEU A 361 4.49 0.12 -11.75
CA LEU A 361 5.13 -0.71 -12.78
C LEU A 361 6.56 -1.12 -12.40
N VAL A 362 7.35 -0.20 -11.85
CA VAL A 362 8.70 -0.50 -11.34
C VAL A 362 8.64 -1.57 -10.25
N LEU A 363 7.69 -1.45 -9.31
CA LEU A 363 7.52 -2.45 -8.25
C LEU A 363 7.10 -3.83 -8.82
N VAL A 364 6.26 -3.86 -9.86
CA VAL A 364 5.91 -5.11 -10.55
C VAL A 364 7.16 -5.75 -11.16
N VAL A 365 7.99 -5.00 -11.89
CA VAL A 365 9.24 -5.52 -12.46
C VAL A 365 10.19 -6.04 -11.36
N ALA A 366 10.34 -5.30 -10.26
CA ALA A 366 11.15 -5.74 -9.13
C ALA A 366 10.66 -7.06 -8.51
N GLN A 367 9.33 -7.24 -8.42
CA GLN A 367 8.73 -8.48 -7.94
C GLN A 367 8.92 -9.64 -8.94
N LEU A 368 8.80 -9.41 -10.26
CA LEU A 368 9.11 -10.41 -11.28
C LEU A 368 10.56 -10.90 -11.18
N ILE A 369 11.51 -9.98 -10.98
CA ILE A 369 12.93 -10.32 -10.76
C ILE A 369 13.12 -11.17 -9.50
N THR A 370 12.44 -10.79 -8.41
CA THR A 370 12.54 -11.49 -7.12
C THR A 370 11.92 -12.90 -7.20
N SER A 371 10.74 -13.03 -7.80
CA SER A 371 10.06 -14.31 -8.06
C SER A 371 10.92 -15.23 -8.92
N PHE A 372 11.48 -14.71 -10.02
CA PHE A 372 12.37 -15.49 -10.87
C PHE A 372 13.59 -15.99 -10.11
N ARG A 373 14.25 -15.13 -9.33
CA ARG A 373 15.42 -15.53 -8.51
C ARG A 373 15.05 -16.62 -7.52
N ALA A 374 13.92 -16.50 -6.83
CA ALA A 374 13.47 -17.52 -5.88
C ALA A 374 13.23 -18.87 -6.59
N SER A 375 12.45 -18.86 -7.67
CA SER A 375 12.14 -20.06 -8.46
C SER A 375 13.40 -20.70 -9.05
N TYR A 376 14.23 -19.91 -9.74
CA TYR A 376 15.45 -20.39 -10.40
C TYR A 376 16.50 -20.92 -9.40
N ASN A 377 16.68 -20.28 -8.25
CA ASN A 377 17.64 -20.76 -7.24
C ASN A 377 17.24 -22.09 -6.62
N THR A 378 15.94 -22.42 -6.61
CA THR A 378 15.44 -23.74 -6.16
C THR A 378 15.50 -24.82 -7.24
N ALA A 379 15.74 -24.44 -8.50
CA ALA A 379 15.79 -25.36 -9.62
C ALA A 379 17.04 -26.24 -9.56
N SER A 380 16.84 -27.55 -9.32
CA SER A 380 17.92 -28.54 -9.26
C SER A 380 18.12 -29.33 -10.56
N THR A 381 17.27 -29.11 -11.56
CA THR A 381 17.30 -29.83 -12.85
C THR A 381 17.15 -28.85 -14.01
N SER A 382 17.65 -29.21 -15.20
CA SER A 382 17.48 -28.38 -16.41
C SER A 382 16.01 -28.19 -16.78
N SER A 383 15.13 -29.16 -16.48
CA SER A 383 13.69 -29.02 -16.70
C SER A 383 13.07 -27.98 -15.77
N ALA A 384 13.42 -28.01 -14.47
CA ALA A 384 12.95 -27.01 -13.51
C ALA A 384 13.50 -25.61 -13.84
N ALA A 385 14.75 -25.52 -14.29
CA ALA A 385 15.34 -24.25 -14.74
C ALA A 385 14.63 -23.73 -16.00
N HIS A 386 14.29 -24.60 -16.95
CA HIS A 386 13.50 -24.24 -18.12
C HIS A 386 12.12 -23.71 -17.73
N GLU A 387 11.42 -24.39 -16.83
CA GLU A 387 10.11 -23.94 -16.31
C GLU A 387 10.22 -22.56 -15.65
N ALA A 388 11.21 -22.35 -14.78
CA ALA A 388 11.42 -21.06 -14.12
C ALA A 388 11.66 -19.92 -15.12
N ILE A 389 12.52 -20.12 -16.14
CA ILE A 389 12.78 -19.10 -17.18
C ILE A 389 11.55 -18.91 -18.07
N SER A 390 10.87 -19.99 -18.44
CA SER A 390 9.69 -19.93 -19.32
C SER A 390 8.53 -19.18 -18.66
N THR A 391 8.25 -19.47 -17.39
CA THR A 391 7.24 -18.74 -16.61
C THR A 391 7.58 -17.26 -16.53
N CYS A 392 8.82 -16.93 -16.17
CA CYS A 392 9.27 -15.53 -16.12
C CYS A 392 9.18 -14.82 -17.48
N TYR A 393 9.54 -15.49 -18.57
CA TYR A 393 9.36 -14.97 -19.94
C TYR A 393 7.89 -14.62 -20.21
N HIS A 394 6.95 -15.50 -19.86
CA HIS A 394 5.53 -15.24 -20.06
C HIS A 394 5.03 -14.08 -19.21
N GLU A 395 5.49 -13.96 -17.96
CA GLU A 395 5.14 -12.84 -17.08
C GLU A 395 5.67 -11.49 -17.60
N ILE A 396 6.92 -11.43 -18.07
CA ILE A 396 7.48 -10.21 -18.68
C ILE A 396 6.75 -9.87 -19.98
N ARG A 397 6.43 -10.88 -20.81
CA ARG A 397 5.63 -10.68 -22.03
C ARG A 397 4.28 -10.07 -21.68
N HIS A 398 3.56 -10.64 -20.71
CA HIS A 398 2.26 -10.12 -20.30
C HIS A 398 2.35 -8.71 -19.69
N PHE A 399 3.35 -8.46 -18.84
CA PHE A 399 3.64 -7.13 -18.29
C PHE A 399 3.84 -6.10 -19.39
N THR A 400 4.71 -6.40 -20.37
CA THR A 400 5.01 -5.48 -21.48
C THR A 400 3.82 -5.28 -22.40
N GLN A 401 3.02 -6.31 -22.69
CA GLN A 401 1.77 -6.18 -23.45
C GLN A 401 0.79 -5.25 -22.74
N THR A 402 0.63 -5.41 -21.43
CA THR A 402 -0.32 -4.61 -20.64
C THR A 402 0.14 -3.16 -20.49
N TRP A 403 1.45 -2.96 -20.29
CA TRP A 403 2.05 -1.63 -20.16
C TRP A 403 2.05 -0.86 -21.48
N LEU A 404 2.39 -1.53 -22.60
CA LEU A 404 2.66 -0.95 -23.92
C LEU A 404 1.68 -1.43 -24.99
N CYS A 405 0.38 -1.51 -24.68
CA CYS A 405 -0.60 -1.88 -25.69
C CYS A 405 -0.80 -0.75 -26.70
N LEU A 406 -0.89 -1.09 -27.99
CA LEU A 406 -1.24 -0.15 -29.06
C LEU A 406 -2.76 0.11 -29.05
N SER A 407 -3.24 0.65 -27.94
CA SER A 407 -4.66 0.92 -27.71
C SER A 407 -4.89 2.08 -26.75
N LYS A 408 -6.08 2.66 -26.82
CA LYS A 408 -6.62 3.68 -25.89
C LYS A 408 -6.64 3.21 -24.43
N THR A 409 -6.59 1.90 -24.17
CA THR A 409 -6.48 1.34 -22.81
C THR A 409 -5.03 1.20 -22.33
N CYS A 410 -4.07 1.85 -22.99
CA CYS A 410 -2.68 1.81 -22.59
C CYS A 410 -2.46 2.44 -21.22
N ILE A 411 -1.65 1.78 -20.40
CA ILE A 411 -1.22 2.29 -19.09
C ILE A 411 -0.10 3.33 -19.27
N PHE A 412 0.70 3.19 -20.33
CA PHE A 412 1.80 4.09 -20.63
C PHE A 412 1.34 5.55 -20.67
N ASN A 413 2.09 6.39 -19.98
CA ASN A 413 1.93 7.84 -19.98
C ASN A 413 3.26 8.49 -20.33
N SER A 414 3.33 9.14 -21.49
CA SER A 414 4.56 9.77 -22.01
C SER A 414 5.09 10.89 -21.12
N LEU A 415 4.25 11.45 -20.24
CA LEU A 415 4.64 12.54 -19.33
C LEU A 415 5.29 12.02 -18.03
N ASP A 416 5.16 10.73 -17.73
CA ASP A 416 5.68 10.18 -16.49
C ASP A 416 7.19 9.96 -16.56
N ARG A 417 7.89 10.43 -15.54
CA ARG A 417 9.32 10.15 -15.34
C ARG A 417 9.47 8.69 -14.92
N GLY A 418 10.49 7.99 -15.41
CA GLY A 418 10.73 6.58 -15.07
C GLY A 418 10.49 5.60 -16.22
N ASN A 419 9.89 6.02 -17.34
CA ASN A 419 9.60 5.12 -18.46
C ASN A 419 10.88 4.54 -19.07
N GLU A 420 11.90 5.38 -19.26
CA GLU A 420 13.22 4.96 -19.76
C GLU A 420 13.85 3.91 -18.83
N GLU A 421 13.78 4.14 -17.52
CA GLU A 421 14.31 3.24 -16.50
C GLU A 421 13.56 1.90 -16.46
N ILE A 422 12.25 1.88 -16.69
CA ILE A 422 11.48 0.62 -16.81
C ILE A 422 11.92 -0.15 -18.07
N PHE A 423 12.09 0.53 -19.20
CA PHE A 423 12.62 -0.09 -20.42
C PHE A 423 14.01 -0.69 -20.18
N GLU A 424 14.92 0.08 -19.58
CA GLU A 424 16.28 -0.39 -19.24
C GLU A 424 16.25 -1.59 -18.30
N ALA A 425 15.38 -1.57 -17.28
CA ALA A 425 15.19 -2.68 -16.37
C ALA A 425 14.69 -3.93 -17.10
N CYS A 426 13.70 -3.79 -18.00
CA CYS A 426 13.19 -4.90 -18.82
C CYS A 426 14.28 -5.47 -19.74
N PHE A 427 15.06 -4.62 -20.42
CA PHE A 427 16.15 -5.06 -21.28
C PHE A 427 17.24 -5.79 -20.50
N SER A 428 17.66 -5.23 -19.37
CA SER A 428 18.65 -5.85 -18.49
C SER A 428 18.16 -7.19 -17.97
N PHE A 429 16.87 -7.29 -17.62
CA PHE A 429 16.29 -8.53 -17.14
C PHE A 429 16.18 -9.59 -18.25
N MET A 430 15.70 -9.23 -19.45
CA MET A 430 15.67 -10.14 -20.59
C MET A 430 17.07 -10.59 -21.00
N ALA A 431 18.06 -9.69 -20.98
CA ALA A 431 19.46 -10.03 -21.23
C ALA A 431 19.98 -11.06 -20.21
N TYR A 432 19.63 -10.90 -18.93
CA TYR A 432 19.95 -11.87 -17.90
C TYR A 432 19.29 -13.25 -18.16
N LEU A 433 18.03 -13.29 -18.59
CA LEU A 433 17.36 -14.56 -18.95
C LEU A 433 18.04 -15.24 -20.16
N MET A 434 18.45 -14.45 -21.17
CA MET A 434 19.19 -14.96 -22.32
C MET A 434 20.54 -15.56 -21.90
N ASP A 435 21.30 -14.87 -21.04
CA ASP A 435 22.56 -15.38 -20.47
C ASP A 435 22.38 -16.72 -19.75
N LYS A 436 21.29 -16.89 -18.99
CA LYS A 436 20.96 -18.17 -18.36
C LYS A 436 20.63 -19.26 -19.36
N CYS A 437 19.90 -18.94 -20.43
CA CYS A 437 19.66 -19.90 -21.50
C CYS A 437 20.97 -20.33 -22.16
N VAL A 438 21.86 -19.40 -22.50
CA VAL A 438 23.17 -19.69 -23.12
C VAL A 438 24.02 -20.57 -22.22
N SER A 439 24.16 -20.21 -20.93
CA SER A 439 24.92 -20.99 -19.95
C SER A 439 24.43 -22.44 -19.85
N ILE A 440 23.10 -22.64 -19.86
CA ILE A 440 22.51 -23.99 -19.79
C ILE A 440 22.72 -24.74 -21.12
N LEU A 441 22.60 -24.06 -22.26
CA LEU A 441 22.86 -24.67 -23.57
C LEU A 441 24.32 -25.13 -23.70
N GLU A 442 25.29 -24.33 -23.27
CA GLU A 442 26.70 -24.71 -23.23
C GLU A 442 26.95 -25.93 -22.34
N TYR A 443 26.30 -25.97 -21.17
CA TYR A 443 26.35 -27.14 -20.28
C TYR A 443 25.78 -28.39 -20.95
N LEU A 444 24.58 -28.31 -21.54
CA LEU A 444 23.92 -29.44 -22.21
C LEU A 444 24.73 -29.93 -23.42
N ASP A 445 25.36 -29.01 -24.15
CA ASP A 445 26.27 -29.34 -25.25
C ASP A 445 27.47 -30.15 -24.74
N GLY A 446 28.13 -29.69 -23.66
CA GLY A 446 29.24 -30.42 -23.04
C GLY A 446 28.85 -31.81 -22.52
N VAL A 447 27.65 -31.96 -21.94
CA VAL A 447 27.13 -33.27 -21.51
C VAL A 447 26.86 -34.19 -22.71
N SER A 448 26.33 -33.65 -23.81
CA SER A 448 26.05 -34.42 -25.02
C SER A 448 27.32 -34.98 -25.69
N HIS A 449 28.44 -34.25 -25.61
CA HIS A 449 29.73 -34.67 -26.15
C HIS A 449 30.49 -35.67 -25.26
N SER A 450 30.23 -35.67 -23.95
CA SER A 450 30.90 -36.56 -22.99
C SER A 450 30.21 -37.92 -22.80
N THR A 451 28.95 -38.05 -23.22
CA THR A 451 28.19 -39.30 -23.12
C THR A 451 28.37 -40.14 -24.40
N ALA A 452 28.60 -41.45 -24.22
CA ALA A 452 28.73 -42.46 -25.29
C ALA A 452 27.55 -42.38 -26.31
N PRO A 453 27.67 -42.92 -27.55
CA PRO A 453 26.79 -42.63 -28.72
C PRO A 453 25.28 -42.90 -28.57
N ASN A 454 24.80 -43.27 -27.40
CA ASN A 454 23.40 -43.30 -27.01
C ASN A 454 23.07 -42.08 -26.14
N THR A 455 23.20 -40.86 -26.70
CA THR A 455 22.74 -39.64 -26.03
C THR A 455 21.26 -39.81 -25.66
N PRO A 456 20.86 -39.63 -24.39
CA PRO A 456 19.48 -39.78 -23.99
C PRO A 456 18.60 -38.81 -24.80
N HIS A 457 17.53 -39.31 -25.42
CA HIS A 457 16.56 -38.50 -26.19
C HIS A 457 16.11 -37.23 -25.43
N ASN A 458 16.06 -37.32 -24.09
CA ASN A 458 15.72 -36.23 -23.18
C ASN A 458 16.66 -35.01 -23.30
N ILE A 459 17.98 -35.19 -23.52
CA ILE A 459 18.92 -34.05 -23.62
C ILE A 459 18.65 -33.24 -24.89
N ALA A 460 18.48 -33.89 -26.03
CA ALA A 460 18.21 -33.20 -27.30
C ALA A 460 16.89 -32.43 -27.29
N GLU A 461 15.88 -32.96 -26.59
CA GLU A 461 14.59 -32.29 -26.41
C GLU A 461 14.73 -31.04 -25.52
N ILE A 462 15.38 -31.17 -24.36
CA ILE A 462 15.62 -30.05 -23.44
C ILE A 462 16.45 -28.95 -24.14
N THR A 463 17.51 -29.31 -24.88
CA THR A 463 18.32 -28.36 -25.65
C THR A 463 17.45 -27.59 -26.66
N ARG A 464 16.56 -28.27 -27.39
CA ARG A 464 15.64 -27.62 -28.33
C ARG A 464 14.69 -26.66 -27.62
N SER A 465 14.20 -27.03 -26.44
CA SER A 465 13.31 -26.18 -25.64
C SER A 465 14.02 -24.90 -25.18
N PHE A 466 15.26 -25.00 -24.68
CA PHE A 466 16.06 -23.80 -24.33
C PHE A 466 16.43 -22.94 -25.55
N GLN A 467 16.74 -23.54 -26.70
CA GLN A 467 16.99 -22.79 -27.94
C GLN A 467 15.74 -22.01 -28.37
N LYS A 468 14.57 -22.64 -28.31
CA LYS A 468 13.30 -21.98 -28.60
C LYS A 468 13.06 -20.82 -27.62
N LEU A 469 13.23 -21.07 -26.32
CA LEU A 469 13.04 -20.05 -25.29
C LEU A 469 13.99 -18.85 -25.46
N HIS A 470 15.26 -19.10 -25.76
CA HIS A 470 16.23 -18.05 -26.08
C HIS A 470 15.80 -17.21 -27.29
N ILE A 471 15.33 -17.86 -28.36
CA ILE A 471 14.79 -17.18 -29.55
C ILE A 471 13.57 -16.33 -29.19
N ASP A 472 12.66 -16.86 -28.37
CA ASP A 472 11.43 -16.16 -28.00
C ASP A 472 11.71 -14.95 -27.08
N ILE A 473 12.67 -15.06 -26.14
CA ILE A 473 13.16 -13.91 -25.34
C ILE A 473 13.82 -12.87 -26.26
N THR A 474 14.61 -13.30 -27.26
CA THR A 474 15.22 -12.39 -28.23
C THR A 474 14.17 -11.61 -29.00
N LYS A 475 13.10 -12.29 -29.47
CA LYS A 475 11.97 -11.62 -30.14
C LYS A 475 11.27 -10.63 -29.21
N LEU A 476 11.05 -10.98 -27.94
CA LEU A 476 10.45 -10.05 -26.97
C LEU A 476 11.32 -8.80 -26.77
N ASN A 477 12.63 -8.98 -26.57
CA ASN A 477 13.57 -7.88 -26.41
C ASN A 477 13.55 -6.93 -27.61
N VAL A 478 13.53 -7.48 -28.81
CA VAL A 478 13.35 -6.71 -30.05
C VAL A 478 12.03 -5.96 -30.07
N THR A 479 10.91 -6.64 -29.80
CA THR A 479 9.58 -6.00 -29.77
C THR A 479 9.58 -4.83 -28.80
N CYS A 480 10.13 -5.00 -27.59
CA CYS A 480 10.24 -3.93 -26.60
C CYS A 480 11.08 -2.76 -27.09
N LYS A 481 12.16 -2.98 -27.87
CA LYS A 481 12.96 -1.89 -28.47
C LYS A 481 12.18 -1.10 -29.54
N ILE A 482 11.39 -1.79 -30.35
CA ILE A 482 10.52 -1.13 -31.34
C ILE A 482 9.48 -0.28 -30.63
N LEU A 483 8.84 -0.83 -29.59
CA LEU A 483 7.85 -0.13 -28.78
C LEU A 483 8.46 1.03 -27.99
N GLN A 484 9.68 0.89 -27.46
CA GLN A 484 10.41 1.99 -26.84
C GLN A 484 10.61 3.15 -27.83
N GLY A 485 11.03 2.82 -29.06
CA GLY A 485 11.15 3.78 -30.16
C GLY A 485 9.87 4.59 -30.33
N PHE A 486 8.76 3.89 -30.49
CA PHE A 486 7.45 4.51 -30.71
C PHE A 486 6.96 5.33 -29.50
N PHE A 487 6.94 4.74 -28.30
CA PHE A 487 6.36 5.36 -27.11
C PHE A 487 7.20 6.51 -26.53
N LEU A 488 8.52 6.47 -26.71
CA LEU A 488 9.43 7.56 -26.31
C LEU A 488 9.76 8.52 -27.45
N ASP A 489 9.19 8.33 -28.64
CA ASP A 489 9.49 9.08 -29.86
C ASP A 489 11.01 9.19 -30.13
N THR A 490 11.70 8.06 -30.01
CA THR A 490 13.14 7.94 -30.27
C THR A 490 13.38 7.23 -31.58
N GLN A 491 14.51 7.51 -32.25
CA GLN A 491 14.83 6.84 -33.51
C GLN A 491 14.80 5.32 -33.33
N LEU A 492 14.19 4.65 -34.30
CA LEU A 492 14.16 3.20 -34.33
C LEU A 492 15.61 2.68 -34.34
N PRO A 493 15.99 1.77 -33.42
CA PRO A 493 17.33 1.23 -33.41
C PRO A 493 17.62 0.58 -34.76
N VAL A 494 18.88 0.73 -35.23
CA VAL A 494 19.32 0.23 -36.55
C VAL A 494 18.79 -1.18 -36.73
N LEU A 495 17.84 -1.31 -37.66
CA LEU A 495 17.14 -2.56 -37.84
C LEU A 495 18.08 -3.53 -38.55
N ASP A 496 18.54 -4.57 -37.84
CA ASP A 496 19.22 -5.68 -38.46
C ASP A 496 18.24 -6.49 -39.34
N GLU A 497 18.74 -7.18 -40.38
CA GLU A 497 17.93 -8.01 -41.28
C GLU A 497 17.10 -9.06 -40.52
N SER A 498 17.53 -9.43 -39.31
CA SER A 498 16.82 -10.32 -38.39
C SER A 498 15.41 -9.83 -38.00
N LEU A 499 15.16 -8.52 -38.08
CA LEU A 499 13.91 -7.86 -37.66
C LEU A 499 12.81 -7.91 -38.71
N THR A 500 13.19 -7.94 -40.00
CA THR A 500 12.25 -8.06 -41.12
C THR A 500 11.97 -9.50 -41.51
N THR A 501 12.30 -10.46 -40.64
CA THR A 501 11.97 -11.87 -40.85
C THR A 501 10.46 -12.11 -40.65
N PRO A 502 9.82 -12.96 -41.47
CA PRO A 502 8.40 -13.31 -41.29
C PRO A 502 8.08 -13.93 -39.92
N ALA A 503 9.06 -14.51 -39.23
CA ALA A 503 8.90 -15.04 -37.88
C ALA A 503 8.78 -13.91 -36.85
N MET A 504 9.63 -12.88 -36.95
CA MET A 504 9.59 -11.71 -36.07
C MET A 504 8.31 -10.89 -36.27
N VAL A 505 7.89 -10.68 -37.53
CA VAL A 505 6.65 -9.95 -37.85
C VAL A 505 5.42 -10.68 -37.29
N ARG A 506 5.35 -12.02 -37.44
CA ARG A 506 4.28 -12.81 -36.84
C ARG A 506 4.27 -12.71 -35.31
N TYR A 507 5.44 -12.75 -34.70
CA TYR A 507 5.56 -12.58 -33.26
C TYR A 507 5.08 -11.20 -32.80
N PHE A 508 5.58 -10.13 -33.43
CA PHE A 508 5.16 -8.75 -33.12
C PHE A 508 3.65 -8.58 -33.30
N SER A 509 3.10 -9.02 -34.43
CA SER A 509 1.65 -9.00 -34.67
C SER A 509 0.88 -9.76 -33.59
N SER A 510 1.31 -10.97 -33.21
CA SER A 510 0.67 -11.71 -32.11
C SER A 510 0.79 -11.02 -30.74
N PHE A 511 1.84 -10.23 -30.54
CA PHE A 511 2.07 -9.50 -29.29
C PHE A 511 1.11 -8.32 -29.17
N VAL A 512 0.88 -7.58 -30.26
CA VAL A 512 0.05 -6.37 -30.26
C VAL A 512 -1.44 -6.67 -30.46
N HIS A 513 -1.80 -7.77 -31.12
CA HIS A 513 -3.18 -8.05 -31.55
C HIS A 513 -4.18 -8.27 -30.41
N GLU A 514 -3.75 -8.76 -29.24
CA GLU A 514 -4.65 -9.11 -28.14
C GLU A 514 -5.42 -7.89 -27.58
N ASP A 515 -4.83 -6.70 -27.65
CA ASP A 515 -5.36 -5.49 -27.01
C ASP A 515 -5.29 -4.22 -27.90
N SER A 516 -4.99 -4.32 -29.21
CA SER A 516 -4.80 -3.13 -30.08
C SER A 516 -6.09 -2.53 -30.63
N ASP A 517 -6.13 -1.20 -30.82
CA ASP A 517 -7.14 -0.54 -31.66
C ASP A 517 -6.57 -0.06 -33.00
N GLU A 518 -7.45 0.04 -34.01
CA GLU A 518 -7.07 0.38 -35.39
C GLU A 518 -6.41 1.76 -35.48
N ASP A 519 -6.93 2.75 -34.75
CA ASP A 519 -6.41 4.12 -34.78
C ASP A 519 -4.94 4.16 -34.29
N THR A 520 -4.67 3.56 -33.14
CA THR A 520 -3.32 3.55 -32.53
C THR A 520 -2.36 2.70 -33.37
N MET A 521 -2.86 1.65 -34.01
CA MET A 521 -2.06 0.85 -34.94
C MET A 521 -1.69 1.65 -36.20
N ASP A 522 -2.63 2.41 -36.76
CA ASP A 522 -2.37 3.27 -37.91
C ASP A 522 -1.33 4.35 -37.57
N ASP A 523 -1.43 4.96 -36.38
CA ASP A 523 -0.43 5.90 -35.86
C ASP A 523 0.95 5.25 -35.74
N PHE A 524 1.02 4.03 -35.18
CA PHE A 524 2.26 3.26 -35.10
C PHE A 524 2.84 2.99 -36.50
N MET A 525 2.01 2.58 -37.46
CA MET A 525 2.44 2.25 -38.81
C MET A 525 2.89 3.48 -39.60
N ALA A 526 2.27 4.63 -39.37
CA ALA A 526 2.72 5.92 -39.89
C ALA A 526 4.07 6.29 -39.30
N TRP A 527 4.22 6.22 -37.97
CA TRP A 527 5.47 6.51 -37.27
C TRP A 527 6.63 5.64 -37.75
N VAL A 528 6.43 4.32 -37.95
CA VAL A 528 7.47 3.44 -38.52
C VAL A 528 7.84 3.88 -39.94
N GLY A 529 6.85 4.29 -40.75
CA GLY A 529 7.06 4.79 -42.11
C GLY A 529 7.92 6.04 -42.18
N ASP A 530 7.82 6.91 -41.18
CA ASP A 530 8.55 8.18 -41.08
C ASP A 530 10.03 8.02 -40.70
N GLN A 531 10.48 6.82 -40.30
CA GLN A 531 11.88 6.56 -39.90
C GLN A 531 12.88 6.52 -41.09
N GLU A 532 12.45 6.86 -42.32
CA GLU A 532 13.25 6.97 -43.56
C GLU A 532 14.23 5.80 -43.87
N SER A 533 13.96 4.59 -43.37
CA SER A 533 14.80 3.40 -43.62
C SER A 533 14.10 2.38 -44.53
N THR A 534 14.87 1.72 -45.41
CA THR A 534 14.35 0.65 -46.29
C THR A 534 13.78 -0.52 -45.50
N GLU A 535 14.38 -0.83 -44.35
CA GLU A 535 13.91 -1.89 -43.46
C GLU A 535 12.60 -1.51 -42.76
N SER A 536 12.42 -0.23 -42.41
CA SER A 536 11.16 0.28 -41.85
C SER A 536 10.00 0.12 -42.86
N ALA A 537 10.22 0.50 -44.13
CA ALA A 537 9.23 0.32 -45.18
C ALA A 537 8.87 -1.17 -45.41
N LYS A 538 9.88 -2.06 -45.35
CA LYS A 538 9.69 -3.50 -45.43
C LYS A 538 8.92 -4.04 -44.23
N LEU A 539 9.22 -3.59 -43.02
CA LEU A 539 8.50 -3.95 -41.80
C LEU A 539 7.02 -3.56 -41.88
N VAL A 540 6.71 -2.32 -42.30
CA VAL A 540 5.33 -1.84 -42.49
C VAL A 540 4.58 -2.70 -43.51
N SER A 541 5.21 -3.02 -44.65
CA SER A 541 4.61 -3.88 -45.68
C SER A 541 4.27 -5.28 -45.15
N LEU A 542 5.19 -5.88 -44.39
CA LEU A 542 4.98 -7.21 -43.81
C LEU A 542 3.92 -7.19 -42.70
N LEU A 543 3.89 -6.16 -41.85
CA LEU A 543 2.89 -6.02 -40.80
C LEU A 543 1.48 -5.86 -41.39
N ARG A 544 1.29 -4.99 -42.40
CA ARG A 544 0.00 -4.86 -43.10
C ARG A 544 -0.47 -6.17 -43.69
N ARG A 545 0.44 -6.92 -44.33
CA ARG A 545 0.12 -8.22 -44.91
C ARG A 545 -0.27 -9.24 -43.85
N GLN A 546 0.42 -9.25 -42.71
CA GLN A 546 0.14 -10.17 -41.61
C GLN A 546 -1.20 -9.85 -40.94
N MET A 547 -1.49 -8.57 -40.70
CA MET A 547 -2.75 -8.12 -40.11
C MET A 547 -3.95 -8.38 -41.04
N ALA A 548 -3.78 -8.21 -42.36
CA ALA A 548 -4.83 -8.55 -43.33
C ALA A 548 -5.12 -10.06 -43.46
N SER A 549 -4.27 -10.91 -42.87
CA SER A 549 -4.41 -12.37 -42.91
C SER A 549 -5.01 -12.97 -41.64
N GLN A 550 -5.14 -12.17 -40.57
CA GLN A 550 -5.84 -12.50 -39.34
C GLN A 550 -7.30 -12.07 -39.45
#